data_AF-A0A3D4FKI7-F1
#
_entry.id   AF-A0A3D4FKI7-F1
#
_cell.length_a   1.000
_cell.length_b   1.000
_cell.length_c   1.000
_cell.angle_alpha   90.00
_cell.angle_beta   90.00
_cell.angle_gamma   90.00
#
_symmetry.space_group_name_H-M   'P 1'
#
loop_
_entity.id
_entity.type
_entity.pdbx_description
1 polymer ?
#
loop_
_entity_poly.entity_id
_entity_poly.type
_entity_poly.pdbx_seq_one_letter_code
_entity_poly.pdbx_strand_id
1 'polypeptide(L)'
;MNFSTYKEINGDSSFINYFGKMRAYNYRMAQLSSNIVLAPDDKESLEALEVKIKEIDNMFEDLVNGNSKLDIKPIDNDSIKNNLNDVKIKWEKEFKPAYINILENGNKNSWMFIKENVN
;
A
#
# COMPACT_ATOMS: atom_id res chain seq x y z
N MET A 1 -2.70 6.85 3.25
CA MET A 1 -3.82 5.99 2.84
C MET A 1 -4.37 5.33 4.09
N ASN A 2 -5.69 5.31 4.30
CA ASN A 2 -6.27 4.80 5.55
C ASN A 2 -6.72 3.34 5.39
N PHE A 3 -6.04 2.41 6.07
CA PHE A 3 -6.40 0.98 6.14
C PHE A 3 -7.07 0.60 7.47
N SER A 4 -7.53 1.57 8.26
CA SER A 4 -7.99 1.36 9.66
C SER A 4 -9.42 0.86 9.77
N THR A 5 -10.23 1.09 8.74
CA THR A 5 -11.69 0.92 8.75
C THR A 5 -12.17 -0.54 8.67
N TYR A 6 -11.25 -1.51 8.71
CA TYR A 6 -11.52 -2.92 8.42
C TYR A 6 -11.60 -3.81 9.68
N LYS A 7 -11.62 -3.20 10.88
CA LYS A 7 -11.68 -3.94 12.16
C LYS A 7 -13.01 -4.64 12.42
N GLU A 8 -14.10 -4.24 11.77
CA GLU A 8 -15.46 -4.80 11.99
C GLU A 8 -15.77 -6.00 11.08
N ILE A 9 -14.80 -6.44 10.30
CA ILE A 9 -14.96 -7.53 9.36
C ILE A 9 -14.87 -8.86 10.12
N ASN A 10 -16.00 -9.55 10.23
CA ASN A 10 -16.11 -10.99 10.56
C ASN A 10 -15.53 -11.87 9.41
N GLY A 11 -14.39 -11.45 8.86
CA GLY A 11 -13.71 -12.09 7.74
C GLY A 11 -12.50 -12.86 8.22
N ASP A 12 -12.13 -13.85 7.43
CA ASP A 12 -11.07 -14.81 7.68
C ASP A 12 -9.80 -14.12 8.21
N SER A 13 -9.16 -14.70 9.22
CA SER A 13 -8.00 -14.10 9.92
C SER A 13 -6.86 -13.68 8.97
N SER A 14 -6.70 -14.38 7.85
CA SER A 14 -5.78 -14.06 6.75
C SER A 14 -6.03 -12.69 6.13
N PHE A 15 -7.30 -12.31 5.94
CA PHE A 15 -7.70 -11.02 5.38
C PHE A 15 -7.28 -9.86 6.31
N ILE A 16 -7.59 -9.98 7.60
CA ILE A 16 -7.23 -8.99 8.62
C ILE A 16 -5.71 -8.81 8.68
N ASN A 17 -4.96 -9.92 8.66
CA ASN A 17 -3.49 -9.90 8.63
C ASN A 17 -2.94 -9.19 7.38
N TYR A 18 -3.55 -9.41 6.22
CA TYR A 18 -3.16 -8.77 4.98
C TYR A 18 -3.35 -7.25 5.02
N PHE A 19 -4.49 -6.78 5.54
CA PHE A 19 -4.72 -5.35 5.75
C PHE A 19 -3.75 -4.74 6.77
N GLY A 20 -3.45 -5.47 7.84
CA GLY A 20 -2.41 -5.08 8.80
C GLY A 20 -1.05 -4.90 8.13
N LYS A 21 -0.68 -5.84 7.25
CA LYS A 21 0.55 -5.78 6.46
C LYS A 21 0.58 -4.61 5.48
N MET A 22 -0.54 -4.33 4.78
CA MET A 22 -0.65 -3.14 3.91
C MET A 22 -0.42 -1.83 4.70
N ARG A 23 -0.98 -1.74 5.91
CA ARG A 23 -0.78 -0.56 6.78
C ARG A 23 0.70 -0.41 7.16
N ALA A 24 1.35 -1.49 7.59
CA ALA A 24 2.77 -1.48 7.91
C ALA A 24 3.63 -1.07 6.69
N TYR A 25 3.30 -1.58 5.51
CA TYR A 25 3.98 -1.21 4.27
C TYR A 25 3.78 0.25 3.92
N ASN A 26 2.59 0.80 4.13
CA ASN A 26 2.32 2.22 3.89
C ASN A 26 3.20 3.14 4.75
N TYR A 27 3.38 2.85 6.05
CA TYR A 27 4.33 3.60 6.88
C TYR A 27 5.78 3.38 6.46
N ARG A 28 6.15 2.14 6.13
CA ARG A 28 7.52 1.83 5.69
C ARG A 28 7.86 2.60 4.42
N MET A 29 6.98 2.62 3.43
CA MET A 29 7.18 3.38 2.20
C MET A 29 7.26 4.89 2.47
N ALA A 30 6.45 5.45 3.37
CA ALA A 30 6.56 6.86 3.74
C ALA A 30 7.95 7.19 4.34
N GLN A 31 8.49 6.30 5.18
CA GLN A 31 9.84 6.45 5.71
C GLN A 31 10.91 6.35 4.60
N LEU A 32 10.81 5.35 3.72
CA LEU A 32 11.73 5.19 2.58
C LEU A 32 11.72 6.42 1.68
N SER A 33 10.54 6.96 1.39
CA SER A 33 10.38 8.22 0.65
C SER A 33 11.09 9.39 1.32
N SER A 34 11.07 9.47 2.65
CA SER A 34 11.81 10.51 3.37
C SER A 34 13.32 10.34 3.21
N ASN A 35 13.83 9.11 3.23
CA ASN A 35 15.25 8.83 3.02
C ASN A 35 15.68 9.25 1.61
N ILE A 36 14.90 8.89 0.58
CA ILE A 36 15.17 9.22 -0.83
C ILE A 36 15.19 10.74 -1.04
N VAL A 37 14.24 11.48 -0.45
CA VAL A 37 14.21 12.96 -0.59
C VAL A 37 15.42 13.63 0.07
N LEU A 38 15.93 13.06 1.17
CA LEU A 38 17.10 13.59 1.89
C LEU A 38 18.43 13.15 1.25
N ALA A 39 18.46 11.96 0.68
CA ALA A 39 19.60 11.34 0.03
C ALA A 39 19.13 10.63 -1.27
N PRO A 40 19.07 11.36 -2.41
CA PRO A 40 18.53 10.83 -3.66
C PRO A 40 19.25 9.60 -4.22
N ASP A 41 20.52 9.41 -3.85
CA ASP A 41 21.35 8.27 -4.29
C ASP A 41 21.30 7.07 -3.31
N ASP A 42 20.41 7.09 -2.32
CA ASP A 42 20.20 5.97 -1.40
C ASP A 42 19.54 4.78 -2.13
N LYS A 43 20.40 3.95 -2.73
CA LYS A 43 20.00 2.75 -3.49
C LYS A 43 19.20 1.76 -2.66
N GLU A 44 19.52 1.59 -1.38
CA GLU A 44 18.78 0.67 -0.51
C GLU A 44 17.34 1.15 -0.36
N SER A 45 17.14 2.44 -0.12
CA SER A 45 15.80 2.99 0.01
C SER A 45 15.03 2.97 -1.32
N LEU A 46 15.69 3.22 -2.45
CA LEU A 46 15.09 3.12 -3.79
C LEU A 46 14.61 1.70 -4.10
N GLU A 47 15.48 0.71 -3.97
CA GLU A 47 15.14 -0.70 -4.23
C GLU A 47 14.04 -1.19 -3.28
N ALA A 48 14.14 -0.85 -1.99
CA ALA A 48 13.14 -1.21 -1.01
C ALA A 48 11.77 -0.57 -1.31
N LEU A 49 11.74 0.68 -1.77
CA LEU A 49 10.49 1.36 -2.13
C LEU A 49 9.85 0.69 -3.36
N GLU A 50 10.65 0.39 -4.39
CA GLU A 50 10.17 -0.29 -5.61
C GLU A 50 9.52 -1.64 -5.27
N VAL A 51 10.18 -2.44 -4.43
CA VAL A 51 9.67 -3.74 -3.99
C VAL A 51 8.35 -3.58 -3.25
N LYS A 52 8.24 -2.61 -2.32
CA LYS A 52 7.02 -2.41 -1.52
C LYS A 52 5.83 -1.94 -2.36
N ILE A 53 6.06 -1.10 -3.38
CA ILE A 53 5.02 -0.70 -4.33
C ILE A 53 4.46 -1.94 -5.03
N LYS A 54 5.33 -2.80 -5.58
CA LYS A 54 4.93 -4.04 -6.26
C LYS A 54 4.23 -5.02 -5.32
N GLU A 55 4.69 -5.13 -4.07
CA GLU A 55 4.03 -5.98 -3.08
C GLU A 55 2.60 -5.49 -2.80
N ILE A 56 2.35 -4.18 -2.68
CA ILE A 56 0.98 -3.69 -2.48
C ILE A 56 0.09 -3.98 -3.69
N ASP A 57 0.58 -3.82 -4.92
CA ASP A 57 -0.16 -4.20 -6.12
C ASP A 57 -0.57 -5.68 -6.07
N ASN A 58 0.39 -6.56 -5.78
CA ASN A 58 0.13 -7.99 -5.65
C ASN A 58 -0.87 -8.29 -4.53
N MET A 59 -0.81 -7.55 -3.42
CA MET A 59 -1.74 -7.75 -2.31
C MET A 59 -3.17 -7.36 -2.68
N PHE A 60 -3.39 -6.34 -3.51
CA PHE A 60 -4.74 -6.05 -4.03
C PHE A 60 -5.26 -7.19 -4.91
N GLU A 61 -4.42 -7.76 -5.77
CA GLU A 61 -4.80 -8.89 -6.63
C GLU A 61 -5.08 -10.16 -5.82
N ASP A 62 -4.27 -10.46 -4.80
CA ASP A 62 -4.48 -11.57 -3.87
C ASP A 62 -5.82 -11.46 -3.13
N LEU A 63 -6.21 -10.26 -2.72
CA LEU A 63 -7.46 -10.02 -1.99
C LEU A 63 -8.70 -10.12 -2.89
N VAL A 64 -8.59 -9.69 -4.16
CA VAL A 64 -9.69 -9.77 -5.13
C VAL A 64 -9.89 -11.20 -5.62
N ASN A 65 -8.81 -11.88 -6.01
CA ASN A 65 -8.88 -13.18 -6.67
C ASN A 65 -8.73 -14.37 -5.70
N GLY A 66 -8.36 -14.11 -4.45
CA GLY A 66 -7.88 -15.12 -3.52
C GLY A 66 -6.45 -15.57 -3.84
N ASN A 67 -5.79 -16.15 -2.85
CA ASN A 67 -4.48 -16.76 -2.99
C ASN A 67 -4.38 -17.99 -2.08
N SER A 68 -4.49 -19.18 -2.68
CA SER A 68 -4.47 -20.46 -1.96
C SER A 68 -3.13 -20.77 -1.28
N LYS A 69 -2.02 -20.21 -1.77
CA LYS A 69 -0.70 -20.38 -1.13
C LYS A 69 -0.58 -19.60 0.17
N LEU A 70 -1.39 -18.55 0.32
CA LEU A 70 -1.40 -17.64 1.47
C LEU A 70 -2.66 -17.80 2.32
N ASP A 71 -3.47 -18.82 2.02
CA ASP A 71 -4.76 -19.09 2.66
C ASP A 71 -5.68 -17.85 2.65
N ILE A 72 -5.66 -17.11 1.54
CA ILE A 72 -6.53 -15.96 1.30
C ILE A 72 -7.68 -16.44 0.42
N LYS A 73 -8.88 -16.41 0.96
CA LYS A 73 -10.08 -16.66 0.17
C LYS A 73 -10.49 -15.38 -0.57
N PRO A 74 -11.06 -15.49 -1.78
CA PRO A 74 -11.67 -14.35 -2.43
C PRO A 74 -12.74 -13.74 -1.51
N ILE A 75 -12.81 -12.42 -1.47
CA ILE A 75 -13.83 -11.72 -0.69
C ILE A 75 -15.20 -12.07 -1.29
N ASP A 76 -16.14 -12.58 -0.50
CA ASP A 76 -17.52 -12.79 -0.98
C ASP A 76 -18.45 -11.60 -0.68
N ASN A 77 -18.11 -10.82 0.35
CA ASN A 77 -18.93 -9.75 0.88
C ASN A 77 -18.79 -8.46 0.05
N ASP A 78 -19.91 -8.00 -0.52
CA ASP A 78 -19.93 -6.83 -1.41
C ASP A 78 -19.52 -5.52 -0.71
N SER A 79 -19.83 -5.34 0.57
CA SER A 79 -19.40 -4.16 1.31
C SER A 79 -17.88 -4.11 1.46
N ILE A 80 -17.26 -5.26 1.73
CA ILE A 80 -15.81 -5.38 1.84
C ILE A 80 -15.15 -5.19 0.47
N LYS A 81 -15.72 -5.76 -0.60
CA LYS A 81 -15.26 -5.53 -1.98
C LYS A 81 -15.28 -4.05 -2.35
N ASN A 82 -16.38 -3.35 -2.07
CA ASN A 82 -16.51 -1.93 -2.38
C ASN A 82 -15.46 -1.10 -1.64
N ASN A 83 -15.27 -1.36 -0.34
CA ASN A 83 -14.25 -0.66 0.44
C ASN A 83 -12.82 -0.94 -0.07
N LEU A 84 -12.50 -2.22 -0.37
CA LEU A 84 -11.22 -2.57 -0.98
C LEU A 84 -11.02 -1.84 -2.31
N ASN A 85 -12.07 -1.78 -3.13
CA ASN A 85 -12.03 -1.09 -4.42
C ASN A 85 -11.79 0.41 -4.27
N ASP A 86 -12.42 1.07 -3.29
CA ASP A 86 -12.17 2.49 -3.00
C ASP A 86 -10.70 2.73 -2.60
N VAL A 87 -10.14 1.85 -1.77
CA VAL A 87 -8.73 1.93 -1.39
C VAL A 87 -7.80 1.62 -2.57
N LYS A 88 -8.16 0.66 -3.43
CA LYS A 88 -7.41 0.34 -4.66
C LYS A 88 -7.41 1.53 -5.62
N ILE A 89 -8.55 2.18 -5.83
CA ILE A 89 -8.67 3.38 -6.66
C ILE A 89 -7.77 4.50 -6.10
N LYS A 90 -7.79 4.72 -4.79
CA LYS A 90 -6.93 5.72 -4.15
C LYS A 90 -5.45 5.39 -4.29
N TRP A 91 -5.09 4.11 -4.15
CA TRP A 91 -3.74 3.62 -4.40
C TRP A 91 -3.30 3.93 -5.83
N GLU A 92 -4.08 3.52 -6.83
CA GLU A 92 -3.73 3.64 -8.25
C GLU A 92 -3.69 5.09 -8.74
N LYS A 93 -4.60 5.94 -8.28
CA LYS A 93 -4.74 7.33 -8.77
C LYS A 93 -3.89 8.34 -8.02
N GLU A 94 -3.57 8.10 -6.76
CA GLU A 94 -2.92 9.10 -5.91
C GLU A 94 -1.59 8.60 -5.34
N PHE A 95 -1.60 7.50 -4.58
CA PHE A 95 -0.42 7.09 -3.81
C PHE A 95 0.67 6.46 -4.67
N LYS A 96 0.33 5.50 -5.53
CA LYS A 96 1.29 4.82 -6.40
C LYS A 96 2.02 5.81 -7.32
N PRO A 97 1.33 6.73 -8.04
CA PRO A 97 2.01 7.76 -8.82
C PRO A 97 2.92 8.66 -7.97
N ALA A 98 2.49 9.03 -6.76
CA ALA A 98 3.32 9.83 -5.86
C ALA A 98 4.60 9.07 -5.43
N TYR A 99 4.49 7.79 -5.08
CA TYR A 99 5.66 6.97 -4.76
C TYR A 99 6.58 6.74 -5.96
N ILE A 100 6.04 6.52 -7.16
CA ILE A 100 6.82 6.41 -8.40
C ILE A 100 7.58 7.71 -8.69
N ASN A 101 6.94 8.87 -8.56
CA ASN A 101 7.62 10.16 -8.74
C ASN A 101 8.77 10.35 -7.74
N ILE A 102 8.60 9.92 -6.49
CA ILE A 102 9.68 9.95 -5.49
C ILE A 102 10.82 9.02 -5.89
N LEU A 103 10.50 7.81 -6.35
CA LEU A 103 11.47 6.81 -6.79
C LEU A 103 12.29 7.29 -7.99
N GLU A 104 11.65 7.91 -8.99
CA GLU A 104 12.31 8.30 -10.23
C GLU A 104 13.13 9.59 -10.10
N ASN A 105 12.71 10.53 -9.25
CA ASN A 105 13.31 11.87 -9.23
C ASN A 105 13.36 12.54 -7.85
N GLY A 106 13.09 11.82 -6.76
CA GLY A 106 13.13 12.39 -5.41
C GLY A 106 12.10 13.51 -5.19
N ASN A 107 10.93 13.41 -5.83
CA ASN A 107 9.94 14.49 -5.87
C ASN A 107 9.46 14.94 -4.47
N LYS A 108 9.81 16.18 -4.09
CA LYS A 108 9.44 16.75 -2.79
C LYS A 108 7.94 17.00 -2.62
N ASN A 109 7.24 17.37 -3.68
CA ASN A 109 5.78 17.62 -3.61
C ASN A 109 5.02 16.32 -3.41
N SER A 110 5.40 15.26 -4.14
CA SER A 110 4.85 13.92 -3.93
C SER A 110 5.17 13.40 -2.53
N TRP A 111 6.38 13.63 -2.01
CA TRP A 111 6.70 13.28 -0.63
C TRP A 111 5.85 14.03 0.40
N MET A 112 5.62 15.33 0.20
CA MET A 112 4.75 16.12 1.08
C MET A 112 3.31 15.60 1.08
N PHE A 113 2.78 15.28 -0.10
CA PHE A 113 1.48 14.59 -0.23
C PHE A 113 1.44 13.28 0.57
N ILE A 114 2.45 12.41 0.41
CA ILE A 114 2.55 11.15 1.17
C ILE A 114 2.58 11.43 2.67
N LYS A 115 3.43 12.34 3.13
CA LYS A 115 3.58 12.68 4.54
C LYS A 115 2.28 13.17 5.18
N GLU A 116 1.49 13.97 4.47
CA GLU A 116 0.23 14.52 4.97
C GLU A 116 -0.93 13.52 4.94
N ASN A 117 -0.84 12.49 4.09
CA ASN A 117 -1.96 11.57 3.84
C ASN A 117 -1.69 10.15 4.33
N VAL A 118 -0.49 9.82 4.81
CA VAL A 118 -0.16 8.57 5.49
C VAL A 118 -0.42 8.77 6.98
N ASN A 119 -1.51 8.17 7.45
CA ASN A 119 -1.93 8.16 8.85
C ASN A 119 -1.82 6.77 9.43
#